data_AF-A0A4P7ZRW5-F1
#
_entry.id   AF-A0A4P7ZRW5-F1
#
_cell.length_a   1.000
_cell.length_b   1.000
_cell.length_c   1.000
_cell.angle_alpha   90.00
_cell.angle_beta   90.00
_cell.angle_gamma   90.00
#
_symmetry.space_group_name_H-M   'P 1'
#
loop_
_entity.id
_entity.type
_entity.pdbx_description
1 polymer ?
#
loop_
_entity_poly.entity_id
_entity_poly.type
_entity_poly.pdbx_seq_one_letter_code
_entity_poly.pdbx_strand_id
1 'polypeptide(L)'
;MAVSARGHPRHPPPVHQRVQRWQDTRTWARLIREAEALWHVDVRDLRRLGALELSQLLEEVPPSLRPRVNRWLACYRVHTRLQ
;
A
#
# COMPACT_ATOMS: atom_id res chain seq x y z
N MET A 1 16.92 -14.75 -44.24
CA MET A 1 16.16 -13.99 -43.23
C MET A 1 15.89 -14.90 -42.05
N ALA A 2 16.52 -14.68 -40.90
CA ALA A 2 16.28 -15.47 -39.69
C ALA A 2 15.97 -14.50 -38.53
N VAL A 3 14.69 -14.33 -38.23
CA VAL A 3 14.23 -13.67 -37.01
C VAL A 3 14.10 -14.75 -35.95
N SER A 4 15.14 -14.93 -35.14
CA SER A 4 15.03 -15.70 -33.90
C SER A 4 14.51 -14.78 -32.81
N ALA A 5 13.20 -14.80 -32.62
CA ALA A 5 12.52 -14.15 -31.51
C ALA A 5 13.02 -14.76 -30.18
N ARG A 6 13.74 -13.97 -29.38
CA ARG A 6 14.10 -14.29 -28.01
C ARG A 6 12.85 -14.37 -27.15
N GLY A 7 12.28 -15.56 -26.99
CA GLY A 7 11.36 -15.87 -25.91
C GLY A 7 12.14 -16.02 -24.61
N HIS A 8 12.26 -14.93 -23.83
CA HIS A 8 12.71 -15.04 -22.44
C HIS A 8 11.56 -15.64 -21.60
N PRO A 9 11.77 -16.76 -20.89
CA PRO A 9 10.80 -17.20 -19.90
C PRO A 9 10.78 -16.17 -18.77
N ARG A 10 9.64 -15.51 -18.57
CA ARG A 10 9.39 -14.70 -17.38
C ARG A 10 9.31 -15.64 -16.19
N HIS A 11 10.47 -15.97 -15.60
CA HIS A 11 10.50 -16.68 -14.34
C HIS A 11 9.69 -15.88 -13.31
N PRO A 12 8.74 -16.52 -12.59
CA PRO A 12 8.04 -15.84 -11.52
C PRO A 12 9.06 -15.37 -10.48
N PRO A 13 8.85 -14.19 -9.86
CA PRO A 13 9.76 -13.69 -8.85
C PRO A 13 9.89 -14.74 -7.74
N PRO A 14 11.11 -14.94 -7.22
CA PRO A 14 11.35 -15.96 -6.21
C PRO A 14 10.46 -15.76 -4.98
N VAL A 15 10.12 -16.86 -4.31
CA VAL A 15 9.10 -16.89 -3.23
C VAL A 15 9.35 -15.83 -2.16
N HIS A 16 10.62 -15.58 -1.79
CA HIS A 16 10.99 -14.56 -0.81
C HIS A 16 10.54 -13.14 -1.24
N GLN A 17 10.67 -12.77 -2.52
CA GLN A 17 10.21 -11.47 -3.01
C GLN A 17 8.69 -11.35 -2.98
N ARG A 18 7.97 -12.46 -3.20
CA ARG A 18 6.50 -12.47 -3.12
C ARG A 18 6.02 -12.28 -1.69
N VAL A 19 6.69 -12.94 -0.74
CA VAL A 19 6.41 -12.80 0.70
C VAL A 19 6.74 -11.38 1.17
N GLN A 20 7.89 -10.83 0.78
CA GLN A 20 8.26 -9.45 1.14
C GLN A 20 7.21 -8.45 0.64
N ARG A 21 6.86 -8.51 -0.65
CA ARG A 21 5.81 -7.63 -1.22
C ARG A 21 4.46 -7.78 -0.53
N TRP A 22 4.13 -8.99 -0.07
CA TRP A 22 2.91 -9.23 0.70
C TRP A 22 2.97 -8.58 2.08
N GLN A 23 4.10 -8.70 2.78
CA GLN A 23 4.33 -8.04 4.06
C GLN A 23 4.30 -6.52 3.89
N ASP A 24 5.01 -5.96 2.91
CA ASP A 24 5.04 -4.52 2.63
C ASP A 24 3.62 -3.98 2.42
N THR A 25 2.82 -4.65 1.57
CA THR A 25 1.42 -4.28 1.33
C THR A 25 0.60 -4.27 2.63
N ARG A 26 0.80 -5.27 3.50
CA ARG A 26 0.05 -5.40 4.76
C ARG A 26 0.48 -4.35 5.78
N THR A 27 1.77 -4.03 5.84
CA THR A 27 2.31 -2.96 6.68
C THR A 27 1.71 -1.62 6.30
N TRP A 28 1.71 -1.27 5.01
CA TRP A 28 1.10 -0.03 4.53
C TRP A 28 -0.40 0.06 4.86
N ALA A 29 -1.15 -1.01 4.61
CA ALA A 29 -2.59 -1.02 4.93
C ALA A 29 -2.85 -0.85 6.44
N ARG A 30 -1.98 -1.39 7.31
CA ARG A 30 -2.09 -1.23 8.76
C ARG A 30 -1.83 0.21 9.18
N LEU A 31 -0.75 0.82 8.70
CA LEU A 31 -0.38 2.20 9.05
C LEU A 31 -1.46 3.20 8.64
N ILE A 32 -2.01 3.08 7.43
CA ILE A 32 -3.10 3.94 6.96
C ILE A 32 -4.32 3.82 7.88
N ARG A 33 -4.68 2.60 8.29
CA ARG A 33 -5.82 2.38 9.20
C ARG A 33 -5.58 2.98 10.58
N GLU A 34 -4.36 2.87 11.10
CA GLU A 34 -3.99 3.46 12.40
C GLU A 34 -4.03 4.99 12.33
N ALA A 35 -3.48 5.60 11.29
CA ALA A 35 -3.54 7.05 11.07
C ALA A 35 -4.98 7.56 10.88
N GLU A 36 -5.82 6.82 10.14
CA GLU A 36 -7.25 7.14 9.99
C GLU A 36 -8.02 7.03 11.31
N ALA A 37 -7.68 6.06 12.16
CA ALA A 37 -8.27 5.94 13.49
C ALA A 37 -7.89 7.13 14.38
N LEU A 38 -6.64 7.60 14.32
CA LEU A 38 -6.19 8.80 15.03
C LEU A 38 -6.93 10.06 14.54
N TRP A 39 -7.18 10.17 13.24
CA TRP A 39 -7.99 11.26 12.68
C TRP A 39 -9.42 11.28 13.22
N HIS A 40 -10.03 10.10 13.41
CA HIS A 40 -11.41 9.98 13.84
C HIS A 40 -11.64 10.35 15.32
N VAL A 41 -10.58 10.43 16.14
CA VAL A 41 -10.69 10.80 17.57
C VAL A 41 -10.84 12.31 17.74
N ASP A 42 -11.81 12.71 18.57
CA ASP A 42 -12.22 14.11 18.76
C ASP A 42 -11.35 14.88 19.76
N VAL A 43 -10.03 14.90 19.49
CA VAL A 43 -9.06 15.77 20.17
C VAL A 43 -8.34 16.57 19.08
N ARG A 44 -8.44 17.90 19.13
CA ARG A 44 -7.98 18.78 18.04
C ARG A 44 -6.53 18.53 17.61
N ASP A 45 -5.65 18.34 18.59
CA ASP A 45 -4.22 18.08 18.33
C ASP A 45 -3.98 16.67 17.79
N LEU A 46 -4.74 15.68 18.26
CA LEU A 46 -4.66 14.30 17.78
C LEU A 46 -5.15 14.18 16.34
N ARG A 47 -6.24 14.87 16.00
CA ARG A 47 -6.75 14.94 14.63
C ARG A 47 -5.76 15.63 13.69
N ARG A 48 -5.09 16.70 14.15
CA ARG A 48 -4.04 17.36 13.38
C ARG A 48 -2.85 16.43 13.13
N LEU A 49 -2.45 15.65 14.12
CA LEU A 49 -1.39 14.66 13.98
C LEU A 49 -1.81 13.54 13.03
N GLY A 50 -3.00 12.95 13.22
CA GLY A 50 -3.54 11.93 12.32
C GLY A 50 -3.65 12.39 10.87
N ALA A 51 -3.99 13.67 10.65
CA ALA A 51 -3.98 14.29 9.32
C ALA A 51 -2.61 14.30 8.66
N LEU A 52 -1.60 14.76 9.40
CA LEU A 52 -0.25 14.90 8.89
C LEU A 52 0.38 13.54 8.58
N GLU A 53 0.23 12.59 9.50
CA GLU A 53 0.71 11.21 9.34
C GLU A 53 0.01 10.52 8.16
N LEU A 54 -1.31 10.67 8.03
CA LEU A 54 -2.05 10.08 6.92
C LEU A 54 -1.56 10.66 5.58
N SER A 55 -1.38 11.98 5.47
CA SER A 55 -0.85 12.62 4.26
C SER A 55 0.54 12.10 3.90
N GLN A 56 1.45 11.96 4.87
CA GLN A 56 2.80 11.43 4.63
C GLN A 56 2.76 9.98 4.12
N LEU A 57 1.98 9.12 4.77
CA LEU A 57 1.82 7.73 4.36
C LEU A 57 1.33 7.63 2.91
N LEU A 58 0.40 8.48 2.48
CA LEU A 58 -0.12 8.50 1.11
C LEU A 58 0.96 8.82 0.07
N GLU A 59 1.87 9.74 0.37
CA GLU A 59 2.97 10.14 -0.51
C GLU A 59 4.04 9.04 -0.61
N GLU A 60 4.29 8.32 0.48
CA GLU A 60 5.33 7.29 0.55
C GLU A 60 4.91 5.93 -0.03
N VAL A 61 3.60 5.65 -0.17
CA VAL A 61 3.17 4.34 -0.71
C VAL A 61 3.62 4.16 -2.17
N PRO A 62 4.41 3.10 -2.47
CA PRO A 62 4.86 2.83 -3.83
C PRO A 62 3.68 2.62 -4.80
N PRO A 63 3.68 3.23 -6.00
CA PRO A 63 2.59 3.09 -6.98
C PRO A 63 2.22 1.64 -7.32
N SER A 64 3.22 0.76 -7.36
CA SER A 64 3.04 -0.67 -7.64
C SER A 64 2.25 -1.42 -6.56
N LEU A 65 2.19 -0.91 -5.33
CA LEU A 65 1.48 -1.50 -4.20
C LEU A 65 0.07 -0.93 -4.01
N ARG A 66 -0.22 0.28 -4.54
CA ARG A 66 -1.50 1.01 -4.31
C ARG A 66 -2.75 0.17 -4.59
N PRO A 67 -2.87 -0.57 -5.71
CA PRO A 67 -4.06 -1.40 -5.97
C PRO A 67 -4.23 -2.54 -4.96
N ARG A 68 -3.14 -3.07 -4.41
CA ARG A 68 -3.17 -4.16 -3.42
C ARG A 68 -3.52 -3.61 -2.04
N VAL A 69 -2.94 -2.48 -1.65
CA VAL A 69 -3.24 -1.78 -0.39
C VAL A 69 -4.72 -1.39 -0.37
N ASN A 70 -5.25 -0.79 -1.45
CA ASN A 70 -6.67 -0.42 -1.56
C ASN A 70 -7.62 -1.62 -1.36
N ARG A 71 -7.27 -2.81 -1.87
CA ARG A 71 -8.08 -4.02 -1.63
C ARG A 71 -8.10 -4.43 -0.16
N TRP A 72 -6.96 -4.36 0.52
CA TRP A 72 -6.91 -4.63 1.97
C TRP A 72 -7.70 -3.60 2.76
N LEU A 73 -7.54 -2.31 2.45
CA LEU A 73 -8.28 -1.22 3.09
C LEU A 73 -9.79 -1.37 2.92
N ALA A 74 -10.25 -1.79 1.73
CA ALA A 74 -11.67 -2.07 1.47
C ALA A 74 -12.23 -3.17 2.39
N CYS A 75 -11.47 -4.22 2.69
CA CYS A 75 -11.88 -5.26 3.64
C CYS A 75 -12.07 -4.72 5.07
N TYR A 76 -11.37 -3.66 5.44
CA TYR A 76 -11.45 -3.03 6.76
C TYR A 76 -12.36 -1.78 6.80
N ARG A 77 -13.08 -1.49 5.71
CA ARG A 77 -13.97 -0.31 5.59
C ARG A 77 -13.28 1.04 5.85
N VAL A 78 -11.99 1.11 5.56
CA VAL A 78 -11.21 2.35 5.60
C VAL A 78 -11.72 3.27 4.48
N HIS A 79 -11.90 4.56 4.79
CA HIS A 79 -12.43 5.54 3.83
C HIS A 79 -11.34 6.03 2.86
N THR A 80 -10.09 6.02 3.32
CA THR A 80 -8.94 6.47 2.56
C THR A 80 -8.63 5.53 1.38
N ARG A 81 -8.46 6.10 0.18
CA ARG A 81 -8.08 5.38 -1.05
C ARG A 81 -6.86 6.01 -1.70
N LEU A 82 -5.91 5.17 -2.12
CA LEU A 82 -4.72 5.56 -2.87
C LEU A 82 -5.05 5.73 -4.36
N GLN A 83 -4.64 6.84 -4.97
CA GLN A 83 -4.78 7.07 -6.42
C GLN A 83 -3.62 6.48 -7.21
#